data_AF-A0A7J9CYF3-F1
#
_entry.id   AF-A0A7J9CYF3-F1
#
_cell.length_a   1.000
_cell.length_b   1.000
_cell.length_c   1.000
_cell.angle_alpha   90.00
_cell.angle_beta   90.00
_cell.angle_gamma   90.00
#
_symmetry.space_group_name_H-M   'P 1'
#
loop_
_entity.id
_entity.type
_entity.pdbx_description
1 polymer ?
#
loop_
_entity_poly.entity_id
_entity_poly.type
_entity_poly.pdbx_seq_one_letter_code
_entity_poly.pdbx_strand_id
1 'polypeptide(L)'
;MESDSLNEGINCGPMTTFEYSEWWVKRINDNVPRPSQENSQSIKEHLRVVPSELEIIKHDFERRNAELEKKIEQIEEEKVNLRLDVDVQKLEANKLRKGKNKAEEELNSLKTDYKKLCLSMRITGLGKTSEQWREEIREERNKLDWWERKFQEVQAQNEALEGSLSESQKERGKLKDRVVELERSLRQHRSRNSVIELKASLSRMEEMKSKIEELETTLQNGEVRIKYLEANKGRQNKQLHYFQNQVRNIDHIMGEAVVHIREVADHLQTLAVQADTLSVKYELESDQGQELASLLKKIK
;
A
#
# COMPACT_ATOMS: atom_id res chain seq x y z
N MET A 1 59.67 91.31 11.93
CA MET A 1 60.42 90.47 10.98
C MET A 1 60.11 91.05 9.60
N GLU A 2 60.72 92.20 9.28
CA GLU A 2 62.02 92.31 8.57
C GLU A 2 61.87 91.73 7.15
N SER A 3 62.06 92.46 6.05
CA SER A 3 62.94 93.60 5.74
C SER A 3 62.40 94.28 4.46
N ASP A 4 62.25 95.61 4.42
CA ASP A 4 63.15 96.61 3.80
C ASP A 4 63.88 96.13 2.53
N SER A 5 63.69 96.75 1.36
CA SER A 5 64.56 97.80 0.77
C SER A 5 64.36 97.72 -0.78
N LEU A 6 64.43 98.72 -1.67
CA LEU A 6 65.03 100.05 -1.69
C LEU A 6 64.25 100.99 -2.65
N ASN A 7 64.21 102.24 -2.21
CA ASN A 7 63.88 103.45 -2.93
C ASN A 7 65.18 104.00 -3.56
N GLU A 8 65.20 104.32 -4.85
CA GLU A 8 66.27 105.10 -5.49
C GLU A 8 65.64 106.26 -6.27
N GLY A 9 65.79 107.45 -5.71
CA GLY A 9 65.71 108.72 -6.44
C GLY A 9 67.11 109.29 -6.68
N ILE A 10 67.15 110.53 -7.19
CA ILE A 10 68.31 111.42 -7.51
C ILE A 10 68.65 111.35 -9.02
N ASN A 11 68.72 112.43 -9.83
CA ASN A 11 69.06 113.83 -9.58
C ASN A 11 68.49 114.77 -10.65
N CYS A 12 67.87 115.88 -10.26
CA CYS A 12 67.71 117.07 -11.11
C CYS A 12 68.91 118.00 -10.86
N GLY A 13 69.62 118.38 -11.91
CA GLY A 13 70.60 119.48 -11.91
C GLY A 13 70.15 120.58 -12.90
N PRO A 14 70.07 121.85 -12.48
CA PRO A 14 69.74 122.98 -13.35
C PRO A 14 71.00 123.57 -14.01
N MET A 15 70.92 123.95 -15.29
CA MET A 15 71.90 124.84 -15.95
C MET A 15 71.17 125.89 -16.80
N THR A 16 70.93 127.03 -16.16
CA THR A 16 71.20 128.40 -16.65
C THR A 16 72.35 128.46 -17.68
N THR A 17 72.45 129.31 -18.71
CA THR A 17 72.07 130.72 -18.88
C THR A 17 72.59 131.22 -20.25
N PHE A 18 71.80 132.02 -20.97
CA PHE A 18 72.17 133.34 -21.56
C PHE A 18 73.04 133.57 -22.82
N GLU A 19 73.49 132.61 -23.64
CA GLU A 19 74.39 132.98 -24.77
C GLU A 19 73.76 133.15 -26.17
N TYR A 20 72.49 132.80 -26.41
CA TYR A 20 71.94 132.88 -27.78
C TYR A 20 71.31 134.25 -28.14
N SER A 21 70.80 134.98 -27.15
CA SER A 21 70.15 136.29 -27.35
C SER A 21 71.15 137.44 -27.55
N GLU A 22 72.42 137.29 -27.17
CA GLU A 22 73.49 138.26 -27.49
C GLU A 22 74.09 138.07 -28.90
N TRP A 23 73.90 136.90 -29.53
CA TRP A 23 74.38 136.62 -30.90
C TRP A 23 73.59 137.37 -31.98
N TRP A 24 72.35 137.75 -31.72
CA TRP A 24 71.47 138.37 -32.70
C TRP A 24 71.62 139.91 -32.85
N VAL A 25 72.23 140.59 -31.88
CA VAL A 25 72.26 142.07 -31.86
C VAL A 25 73.48 142.68 -32.59
N LYS A 26 74.45 141.87 -33.07
CA LYS A 26 75.76 142.37 -33.55
C LYS A 26 76.11 142.14 -35.03
N ARG A 27 75.13 141.91 -35.94
CA ARG A 27 75.38 141.88 -37.40
C ARG A 27 74.56 142.91 -38.20
N ILE A 28 74.39 144.10 -37.61
CA ILE A 28 74.05 145.31 -38.36
C ILE A 28 75.35 145.87 -38.98
N ASN A 29 75.30 146.15 -40.29
CA ASN A 29 76.30 146.74 -41.20
C ASN A 29 77.33 145.80 -41.86
N ASP A 30 77.09 145.46 -43.14
CA ASP A 30 77.90 145.97 -44.27
C ASP A 30 77.29 145.65 -45.65
N ASN A 31 76.92 146.73 -46.36
CA ASN A 31 77.04 147.06 -47.80
C ASN A 31 76.66 146.03 -48.91
N VAL A 32 75.54 146.22 -49.65
CA VAL A 32 75.43 146.87 -51.01
C VAL A 32 75.55 145.84 -52.17
N PRO A 33 75.03 145.99 -53.43
CA PRO A 33 74.08 146.94 -54.07
C PRO A 33 72.92 146.30 -54.89
N ARG A 34 71.94 147.16 -55.24
CA ARG A 34 70.95 147.02 -56.33
C ARG A 34 71.57 147.32 -57.73
N PRO A 35 71.16 146.63 -58.82
CA PRO A 35 70.76 147.33 -60.06
C PRO A 35 69.57 146.64 -60.79
N SER A 36 68.49 147.36 -61.16
CA SER A 36 68.14 147.92 -62.50
C SER A 36 67.90 146.84 -63.58
N GLN A 37 66.95 146.88 -64.50
CA GLN A 37 65.84 147.75 -64.88
C GLN A 37 65.30 147.07 -66.15
N GLU A 38 64.00 146.71 -66.19
CA GLU A 38 63.12 146.53 -67.38
C GLU A 38 62.16 145.34 -67.30
N ASN A 39 60.90 145.69 -67.55
CA ASN A 39 59.84 144.90 -68.18
C ASN A 39 59.01 143.93 -67.33
N SER A 40 57.87 144.48 -66.94
CA SER A 40 56.68 143.97 -66.28
C SER A 40 55.94 142.84 -67.01
N GLN A 41 55.40 141.92 -66.18
CA GLN A 41 54.22 141.05 -66.36
C GLN A 41 54.36 139.81 -67.29
N SER A 42 53.98 138.59 -66.87
CA SER A 42 53.05 138.19 -65.81
C SER A 42 53.45 136.88 -65.11
N ILE A 43 53.47 136.93 -63.77
CA ILE A 43 53.80 135.85 -62.82
C ILE A 43 52.68 134.77 -62.72
N LYS A 44 51.61 134.91 -63.51
CA LYS A 44 50.37 134.12 -63.34
C LYS A 44 50.41 132.71 -63.93
N GLU A 45 51.49 132.34 -64.63
CA GLU A 45 51.64 131.01 -65.27
C GLU A 45 52.56 130.02 -64.52
N HIS A 46 53.19 130.42 -63.40
CA HIS A 46 54.11 129.55 -62.65
C HIS A 46 53.48 128.85 -61.44
N LEU A 47 52.20 129.08 -61.15
CA LEU A 47 51.44 128.34 -60.12
C LEU A 47 50.59 127.23 -60.75
N ARG A 48 51.20 126.43 -61.63
CA ARG A 48 50.73 125.06 -61.84
C ARG A 48 51.00 124.35 -60.51
N VAL A 49 49.93 124.12 -59.75
CA VAL A 49 49.93 123.54 -58.40
C VAL A 49 50.77 122.26 -58.36
N VAL A 50 52.06 122.41 -58.08
CA VAL A 50 52.96 121.35 -57.66
C VAL A 50 52.82 121.31 -56.13
N PRO A 51 52.36 120.20 -55.55
CA PRO A 51 52.34 120.04 -54.11
C PRO A 51 53.73 120.33 -53.54
N SER A 52 53.80 121.10 -52.46
CA SER A 52 55.09 121.41 -51.83
C SER A 52 55.65 120.16 -51.14
N GLU A 53 56.98 120.04 -51.02
CA GLU A 53 57.64 118.86 -50.41
C GLU A 53 57.08 118.50 -49.03
N LEU A 54 56.62 119.51 -48.27
CA LEU A 54 55.94 119.34 -46.98
C LEU A 54 54.58 118.64 -47.08
N GLU A 55 53.83 118.83 -48.16
CA GLU A 55 52.52 118.23 -48.38
C GLU A 55 52.65 116.74 -48.73
N ILE A 56 53.70 116.37 -49.46
CA ILE A 56 54.07 114.96 -49.74
C ILE A 56 54.48 114.25 -48.44
N ILE A 57 55.32 114.88 -47.62
CA ILE A 57 55.76 114.33 -46.33
C ILE A 57 54.58 114.15 -45.38
N LYS A 58 53.65 115.11 -45.35
CA LYS A 58 52.43 115.03 -44.53
C LYS A 58 51.56 113.86 -44.93
N HIS A 59 51.27 113.70 -46.22
CA HIS A 59 50.46 112.59 -46.72
C HIS A 59 51.13 111.22 -46.46
N ASP A 60 52.45 111.13 -46.56
CA ASP A 60 53.19 109.91 -46.23
C ASP A 60 53.15 109.60 -44.72
N PHE A 61 53.20 110.62 -43.86
CA PHE A 61 53.03 110.45 -42.42
C PHE A 61 51.62 109.94 -42.09
N GLU A 62 50.58 110.53 -42.69
CA GLU A 62 49.18 110.11 -42.52
C GLU A 62 48.98 108.65 -42.99
N ARG A 63 49.56 108.25 -44.14
CA ARG A 63 49.52 106.87 -44.62
C ARG A 63 50.16 105.89 -43.64
N ARG A 64 51.37 106.21 -43.15
CA ARG A 64 52.06 105.36 -42.15
C ARG A 64 51.29 105.29 -40.84
N ASN A 65 50.66 106.38 -40.42
CA ASN A 65 49.88 106.41 -39.19
C ASN A 65 48.63 105.53 -39.31
N ALA A 66 47.92 105.59 -40.45
CA ALA A 66 46.79 104.70 -40.74
C ALA A 66 47.19 103.22 -40.84
N GLU A 67 48.39 102.92 -41.38
CA GLU A 67 48.93 101.55 -41.36
C GLU A 67 49.27 101.06 -39.94
N LEU A 68 49.80 101.93 -39.09
CA LEU A 68 50.08 101.61 -37.69
C LEU A 68 48.79 101.39 -36.89
N GLU A 69 47.77 102.24 -37.08
CA GLU A 69 46.45 102.05 -36.47
C GLU A 69 45.84 100.71 -36.87
N LYS A 70 45.87 100.34 -38.15
CA LYS A 70 45.40 99.02 -38.61
C LYS A 70 46.17 97.86 -37.96
N LYS A 71 47.49 97.99 -37.80
CA LYS A 71 48.31 96.97 -37.12
C LYS A 71 47.97 96.87 -35.63
N ILE A 72 47.72 98.00 -34.97
CA ILE A 72 47.29 98.03 -33.57
C ILE A 72 45.93 97.35 -33.43
N GLU A 73 44.97 97.69 -34.28
CA GLU A 73 43.63 97.07 -34.30
C GLU A 73 43.72 95.54 -34.51
N GLN A 74 44.51 95.09 -35.49
CA GLN A 74 44.75 93.66 -35.72
C GLN A 74 45.35 92.96 -34.49
N ILE A 75 46.36 93.55 -33.84
CA ILE A 75 46.97 92.98 -32.64
C ILE A 75 45.96 92.93 -31.48
N GLU A 76 45.11 93.94 -31.34
CA GLU A 76 44.06 93.96 -30.33
C GLU A 76 43.01 92.86 -30.56
N GLU A 77 42.58 92.66 -31.81
CA GLU A 77 41.69 91.57 -32.20
C GLU A 77 42.33 90.19 -31.94
N GLU A 78 43.57 89.97 -32.36
CA GLU A 78 44.32 88.74 -32.10
C GLU A 78 44.47 88.47 -30.60
N LYS A 79 44.74 89.51 -29.80
CA LYS A 79 44.82 89.41 -28.33
C LYS A 79 43.47 89.03 -27.70
N VAL A 80 42.36 89.56 -28.20
CA VAL A 80 41.02 89.18 -27.73
C VAL A 80 40.71 87.73 -28.11
N ASN A 81 41.02 87.33 -29.35
CA ASN A 81 40.83 85.95 -29.82
C ASN A 81 41.64 84.94 -29.00
N LEU A 82 42.93 85.21 -28.75
CA LEU A 82 43.78 84.35 -27.92
C LEU A 82 43.26 84.23 -26.48
N ARG A 83 42.70 85.30 -25.91
CA ARG A 83 42.07 85.25 -24.58
C ARG A 83 40.85 84.33 -24.57
N LEU A 84 39.99 84.46 -25.58
CA LEU A 84 38.81 83.60 -25.73
C LEU A 84 39.22 82.13 -25.87
N ASP A 85 40.23 81.82 -26.69
CA ASP A 85 40.76 80.46 -26.85
C ASP A 85 41.27 79.86 -25.53
N VAL A 86 42.02 80.65 -24.75
CA VAL A 86 42.50 80.21 -23.43
C VAL A 86 41.33 79.90 -22.49
N ASP A 87 40.29 80.72 -22.49
CA ASP A 87 39.13 80.50 -21.63
C ASP A 87 38.27 79.30 -22.09
N VAL A 88 38.15 79.07 -23.40
CA VAL A 88 37.53 77.86 -23.96
C VAL A 88 38.31 76.61 -23.55
N GLN A 89 39.64 76.60 -23.70
CA GLN A 89 40.48 75.47 -23.28
C GLN A 89 40.37 75.19 -21.78
N LYS A 90 40.35 76.23 -20.94
CA LYS A 90 40.12 76.08 -19.49
C LYS A 90 38.75 75.45 -19.19
N LEU A 91 37.70 75.88 -19.89
CA LEU A 91 36.36 75.34 -19.73
C LEU A 91 36.29 73.85 -20.12
N GLU A 92 36.90 73.48 -21.25
CA GLU A 92 36.98 72.10 -21.71
C GLU A 92 37.76 71.21 -20.75
N ALA A 93 38.95 71.65 -20.30
CA ALA A 93 39.75 70.93 -19.32
C ALA A 93 38.98 70.69 -18.01
N ASN A 94 38.20 71.69 -17.57
CA ASN A 94 37.39 71.56 -16.36
C ASN A 94 36.21 70.59 -16.56
N LYS A 95 35.57 70.57 -17.73
CA LYS A 95 34.55 69.56 -18.09
C LYS A 95 35.14 68.15 -18.10
N LEU A 96 36.29 67.96 -18.73
CA LEU A 96 37.00 66.67 -18.78
C LEU A 96 37.38 66.19 -17.38
N ARG A 97 37.89 67.08 -16.52
CA ARG A 97 38.21 66.76 -15.13
C ARG A 97 36.97 66.29 -14.35
N LYS A 98 35.83 66.99 -14.50
CA LYS A 98 34.57 66.59 -13.86
C LYS A 98 34.10 65.22 -14.37
N GLY A 99 34.17 64.98 -15.69
CA GLY A 99 33.82 63.70 -16.29
C GLY A 99 34.70 62.55 -15.77
N LYS A 100 36.02 62.77 -15.69
CA LYS A 100 36.98 61.80 -15.16
C LYS A 100 36.66 61.43 -13.70
N ASN A 101 36.45 62.43 -12.84
CA ASN A 101 36.15 62.19 -11.42
C ASN A 101 34.87 61.38 -11.25
N LYS A 102 33.82 61.69 -12.03
CA LYS A 102 32.55 60.93 -12.00
C LYS A 102 32.75 59.47 -12.43
N ALA A 103 33.48 59.23 -13.52
CA ALA A 103 33.77 57.88 -14.00
C ALA A 103 34.58 57.07 -12.96
N GLU A 104 35.48 57.72 -12.23
CA GLU A 104 36.27 57.08 -11.18
C GLU A 104 35.43 56.74 -9.94
N GLU A 105 34.49 57.59 -9.55
CA GLU A 105 33.49 57.29 -8.52
C GLU A 105 32.60 56.10 -8.91
N GLU A 106 32.10 56.07 -10.14
CA GLU A 106 31.30 54.94 -10.66
C GLU A 106 32.10 53.63 -10.67
N LEU A 107 33.37 53.67 -11.08
CA LEU A 107 34.27 52.52 -11.04
C LEU A 107 34.50 52.02 -9.61
N ASN A 108 34.67 52.93 -8.66
CA ASN A 108 34.84 52.57 -7.24
C ASN A 108 33.55 51.97 -6.66
N SER A 109 32.38 52.51 -6.98
CA SER A 109 31.09 51.93 -6.59
C SER A 109 30.94 50.51 -7.14
N LEU A 110 31.16 50.32 -8.45
CA LEU A 110 31.05 49.01 -9.10
C LEU A 110 32.00 47.98 -8.47
N LYS A 111 33.23 48.38 -8.15
CA LYS A 111 34.20 47.52 -7.46
C LYS A 111 33.71 47.11 -6.08
N THR A 112 33.05 47.99 -5.33
CA THR A 112 32.47 47.65 -4.03
C THR A 112 31.27 46.72 -4.15
N ASP A 113 30.40 46.94 -5.13
CA ASP A 113 29.22 46.09 -5.36
C ASP A 113 29.63 44.70 -5.83
N TYR A 114 30.64 44.59 -6.70
CA TYR A 114 31.21 43.31 -7.10
C TYR A 114 31.76 42.52 -5.90
N LYS A 115 32.51 43.18 -5.01
CA LYS A 115 33.01 42.53 -3.78
C LYS A 115 31.88 42.05 -2.88
N LYS A 116 30.82 42.86 -2.69
CA LYS A 116 29.63 42.46 -1.93
C LYS A 116 28.95 41.25 -2.56
N LEU A 117 28.76 41.24 -3.88
CA LEU A 117 28.18 40.11 -4.60
C LEU A 117 28.99 38.82 -4.37
N CYS A 118 30.31 38.87 -4.50
CA CYS A 118 31.17 37.71 -4.22
C CYS A 118 31.07 37.22 -2.78
N LEU A 119 30.99 38.13 -1.80
CA LEU A 119 30.80 37.76 -0.40
C LEU A 119 29.42 37.15 -0.17
N SER A 120 28.36 37.73 -0.72
CA SER A 120 26.99 37.20 -0.64
C SER A 120 26.91 35.80 -1.24
N MET A 121 27.52 35.53 -2.40
CA MET A 121 27.57 34.19 -3.00
C MET A 121 28.29 33.16 -2.12
N ARG A 122 29.33 33.58 -1.37
CA ARG A 122 30.02 32.71 -0.40
C ARG A 122 29.16 32.45 0.83
N ILE A 123 28.46 33.47 1.34
CA ILE A 123 27.62 33.37 2.55
C ILE A 123 26.36 32.55 2.30
N THR A 124 25.68 32.74 1.17
CA THR A 124 24.44 32.01 0.84
C THR A 124 24.68 30.55 0.44
N GLY A 125 25.93 30.08 0.45
CA GLY A 125 26.28 28.72 0.05
C GLY A 125 26.05 28.44 -1.45
N LEU A 126 25.70 29.46 -2.24
CA LEU A 126 25.56 29.34 -3.70
C LEU A 126 26.92 29.08 -4.38
N GLY A 127 28.01 29.39 -3.69
CA GLY A 127 29.38 29.10 -4.10
C GLY A 127 29.80 27.66 -3.85
N LYS A 128 28.98 26.66 -4.17
CA LYS A 128 29.49 25.29 -4.31
C LYS A 128 30.57 25.33 -5.39
N THR A 129 31.79 24.89 -5.07
CA THR A 129 32.85 24.81 -6.08
C THR A 129 32.47 23.75 -7.11
N SER A 130 32.92 23.94 -8.35
CA SER A 130 32.67 22.99 -9.45
C SER A 130 33.08 21.55 -9.09
N GLU A 131 34.04 21.40 -8.19
CA GLU A 131 34.54 20.14 -7.68
C GLU A 131 33.56 19.45 -6.72
N GLN A 132 32.90 20.21 -5.85
CA GLN A 132 31.83 19.70 -4.97
C GLN A 132 30.64 19.18 -5.78
N TRP A 133 30.24 19.90 -6.84
CA TRP A 133 29.21 19.42 -7.76
C TRP A 133 29.61 18.13 -8.47
N ARG A 134 30.88 18.00 -8.86
CA ARG A 134 31.38 16.75 -9.46
C ARG A 134 31.35 15.58 -8.48
N GLU A 135 31.67 15.81 -7.20
CA GLU A 135 31.57 14.77 -6.17
C GLU A 135 30.13 14.37 -5.91
N GLU A 136 29.22 15.33 -5.73
CA GLU A 136 27.79 15.06 -5.50
C GLU A 136 27.17 14.27 -6.66
N ILE A 137 27.51 14.62 -7.91
CA ILE A 137 27.09 13.84 -9.09
C ILE A 137 27.66 12.42 -9.07
N ARG A 138 28.90 12.21 -8.60
CA ARG A 138 29.47 10.87 -8.46
C ARG A 138 28.77 10.07 -7.37
N GLU A 139 28.51 10.67 -6.23
CA GLU A 139 27.79 10.02 -5.12
C GLU A 139 26.39 9.60 -5.54
N GLU A 140 25.64 10.48 -6.22
CA GLU A 140 24.31 10.15 -6.73
C GLU A 140 24.34 9.07 -7.81
N ARG A 141 25.36 9.06 -8.68
CA ARG A 141 25.57 7.95 -9.63
C ARG A 141 25.86 6.64 -8.91
N ASN A 142 26.70 6.64 -7.89
CA ASN A 142 27.00 5.44 -7.11
C ASN A 142 25.75 4.92 -6.37
N LYS A 143 24.90 5.83 -5.86
CA LYS A 143 23.61 5.46 -5.26
C LYS A 143 22.66 4.86 -6.31
N LEU A 144 22.60 5.44 -7.51
CA LEU A 144 21.79 4.93 -8.60
C LEU A 144 22.24 3.52 -9.00
N ASP A 145 23.55 3.30 -9.18
CA ASP A 145 24.11 1.98 -9.46
C ASP A 145 23.82 0.96 -8.34
N TRP A 146 23.84 1.42 -7.08
CA TRP A 146 23.49 0.59 -5.93
C TRP A 146 22.02 0.17 -5.96
N TRP A 147 21.11 1.11 -6.24
CA TRP A 147 19.68 0.83 -6.38
C TRP A 147 19.38 -0.07 -7.57
N GLU A 148 20.08 0.11 -8.70
CA GLU A 148 19.96 -0.75 -9.88
C GLU A 148 20.32 -2.19 -9.55
N ARG A 149 21.44 -2.42 -8.85
CA ARG A 149 21.80 -3.78 -8.40
C ARG A 149 20.76 -4.37 -7.46
N LYS A 150 20.22 -3.57 -6.53
CA LYS A 150 19.17 -4.02 -5.61
C LYS A 150 17.88 -4.38 -6.35
N PHE A 151 17.53 -3.61 -7.37
CA PHE A 151 16.39 -3.90 -8.22
C PHE A 151 16.58 -5.23 -8.96
N GLN A 152 17.74 -5.46 -9.57
CA GLN A 152 18.07 -6.72 -10.25
C GLN A 152 18.06 -7.93 -9.30
N GLU A 153 18.58 -7.78 -8.08
CA GLU A 153 18.54 -8.82 -7.06
C GLU A 153 17.10 -9.21 -6.69
N VAL A 154 16.25 -8.21 -6.44
CA VAL A 154 14.83 -8.42 -6.13
C VAL A 154 14.09 -9.03 -7.32
N GLN A 155 14.41 -8.61 -8.54
CA GLN A 155 13.84 -9.19 -9.75
C GLN A 155 14.21 -10.67 -9.90
N ALA A 156 15.48 -11.04 -9.73
CA ALA A 156 15.92 -12.44 -9.79
C ALA A 156 15.26 -13.31 -8.71
N GLN A 157 15.07 -12.76 -7.50
CA GLN A 157 14.32 -13.45 -6.43
C GLN A 157 12.85 -13.66 -6.79
N ASN A 158 12.20 -12.66 -7.38
CA ASN A 158 10.82 -12.79 -7.84
C ASN A 158 10.68 -13.86 -8.94
N GLU A 159 11.58 -13.87 -9.92
CA GLU A 159 11.61 -14.89 -10.98
C GLU A 159 11.80 -16.30 -10.40
N ALA A 160 12.70 -16.46 -9.42
CA ALA A 160 12.90 -17.74 -8.72
C ALA A 160 11.65 -18.17 -7.94
N LEU A 161 10.96 -17.24 -7.27
CA LEU A 161 9.72 -17.50 -6.55
C LEU A 161 8.59 -17.90 -7.51
N GLU A 162 8.44 -17.21 -8.63
CA GLU A 162 7.45 -17.54 -9.66
C GLU A 162 7.70 -18.93 -10.25
N GLY A 163 8.96 -19.28 -10.50
CA GLY A 163 9.37 -20.63 -10.89
C GLY A 163 8.94 -21.69 -9.85
N SER A 164 9.25 -21.46 -8.57
CA SER A 164 8.86 -22.38 -7.48
C SER A 164 7.34 -22.52 -7.32
N LEU A 165 6.59 -21.43 -7.55
CA LEU A 165 5.14 -21.43 -7.48
C LEU A 165 4.54 -22.29 -8.61
N SER A 166 5.04 -22.13 -9.82
CA SER A 166 4.64 -22.92 -10.99
C SER A 166 4.93 -24.41 -10.80
N GLU A 167 6.10 -24.75 -10.27
CA GLU A 167 6.46 -26.13 -9.91
C GLU A 167 5.46 -26.71 -8.89
N SER A 168 5.18 -25.98 -7.80
CA SER A 168 4.22 -26.45 -6.78
C SER A 168 2.80 -26.60 -7.34
N GLN A 169 2.38 -25.73 -8.26
CA GLN A 169 1.08 -25.85 -8.92
C GLN A 169 1.00 -27.11 -9.77
N LYS A 170 2.06 -27.44 -10.51
CA LYS A 170 2.15 -28.67 -11.30
C LYS A 170 2.13 -29.91 -10.42
N GLU A 171 2.87 -29.90 -9.31
CA GLU A 171 2.85 -30.99 -8.32
C GLU A 171 1.47 -31.17 -7.68
N ARG A 172 0.82 -30.07 -7.29
CA ARG A 172 -0.55 -30.08 -6.78
C ARG A 172 -1.53 -30.67 -7.79
N GLY A 173 -1.35 -30.38 -9.08
CA GLY A 173 -2.11 -31.02 -10.17
C GLY A 173 -1.95 -32.54 -10.16
N LYS A 174 -0.71 -33.04 -10.17
CA LYS A 174 -0.41 -34.48 -10.11
C LYS A 174 -0.98 -35.15 -8.86
N LEU A 175 -0.91 -34.48 -7.70
CA LEU A 175 -1.47 -34.99 -6.45
C LEU A 175 -3.00 -35.08 -6.53
N LYS A 176 -3.66 -34.09 -7.13
CA LYS A 176 -5.11 -34.11 -7.33
C LYS A 176 -5.54 -35.30 -8.19
N ASP A 177 -4.79 -35.59 -9.27
CA ASP A 177 -5.07 -36.75 -10.13
C ASP A 177 -4.91 -38.07 -9.37
N ARG A 178 -3.84 -38.20 -8.57
CA ARG A 178 -3.62 -39.38 -7.70
C ARG A 178 -4.73 -39.56 -6.66
N VAL A 179 -5.22 -38.48 -6.07
CA VAL A 179 -6.35 -38.53 -5.12
C VAL A 179 -7.60 -39.07 -5.82
N VAL A 180 -7.90 -38.59 -7.03
CA VAL A 180 -9.05 -39.10 -7.82
C VAL A 180 -8.89 -40.59 -8.14
N GLU A 181 -7.69 -41.05 -8.47
CA GLU A 181 -7.40 -42.47 -8.71
C GLU A 181 -7.59 -43.31 -7.44
N LEU A 182 -7.07 -42.87 -6.30
CA LEU A 182 -7.23 -43.54 -5.01
C LEU A 182 -8.70 -43.60 -4.57
N GLU A 183 -9.46 -42.52 -4.74
CA GLU A 183 -10.89 -42.51 -4.45
C GLU A 183 -11.66 -43.53 -5.29
N ARG A 184 -11.32 -43.66 -6.58
CA ARG A 184 -11.92 -44.67 -7.46
C ARG A 184 -11.61 -46.09 -6.98
N SER A 185 -10.35 -46.38 -6.67
CA SER A 185 -9.93 -47.69 -6.15
C SER A 185 -10.58 -48.02 -4.81
N LEU A 186 -10.69 -47.04 -3.91
CA LEU A 186 -11.35 -47.22 -2.62
C LEU A 186 -12.84 -47.54 -2.79
N ARG A 187 -13.56 -46.81 -3.66
CA ARG A 187 -14.96 -47.10 -3.98
C ARG A 187 -15.13 -48.51 -4.54
N GLN A 188 -14.23 -48.93 -5.43
CA GLN A 188 -14.24 -50.28 -6.00
C GLN A 188 -13.99 -51.36 -4.95
N HIS A 189 -13.01 -51.17 -4.06
CA HIS A 189 -12.73 -52.11 -2.98
C HIS A 189 -13.92 -52.23 -2.03
N ARG A 190 -14.51 -51.11 -1.62
CA ARG A 190 -15.69 -51.09 -0.75
C ARG A 190 -16.87 -51.82 -1.39
N SER A 191 -17.13 -51.59 -2.68
CA SER A 191 -18.15 -52.30 -3.44
C SER A 191 -17.88 -53.82 -3.47
N ARG A 192 -16.64 -54.23 -3.78
CA ARG A 192 -16.26 -55.65 -3.80
C ARG A 192 -16.42 -56.30 -2.43
N ASN A 193 -16.06 -55.60 -1.35
CA ASN A 193 -16.22 -56.11 0.01
C ASN A 193 -17.70 -56.31 0.35
N SER A 194 -18.56 -55.34 0.02
CA SER A 194 -20.01 -55.46 0.18
C SER A 194 -20.59 -56.64 -0.61
N VAL A 195 -20.12 -56.88 -1.84
CA VAL A 195 -20.53 -58.06 -2.63
C VAL A 195 -20.11 -59.37 -1.98
N ILE A 196 -18.89 -59.44 -1.43
CA ILE A 196 -18.39 -60.64 -0.73
C ILE A 196 -19.22 -60.91 0.54
N GLU A 197 -19.50 -59.88 1.34
CA GLU A 197 -20.34 -59.98 2.54
C GLU A 197 -21.77 -60.43 2.21
N LEU A 198 -22.39 -59.83 1.18
CA LEU A 198 -23.71 -60.22 0.71
C LEU A 198 -23.74 -61.66 0.23
N LYS A 199 -22.74 -62.10 -0.54
CA LYS A 199 -22.63 -63.50 -1.00
C LYS A 199 -22.52 -64.48 0.17
N ALA A 200 -21.72 -64.17 1.18
CA ALA A 200 -21.59 -64.99 2.38
C ALA A 200 -22.92 -65.05 3.17
N SER A 201 -23.66 -63.93 3.26
CA SER A 201 -24.98 -63.90 3.91
C SER A 201 -26.03 -64.71 3.15
N LEU A 202 -25.99 -64.69 1.81
CA LEU A 202 -26.88 -65.47 0.96
C LEU A 202 -26.67 -66.97 1.17
N SER A 203 -25.40 -67.44 1.17
CA SER A 203 -25.10 -68.84 1.44
C SER A 203 -25.56 -69.30 2.83
N ARG A 204 -25.47 -68.45 3.85
CA ARG A 204 -26.03 -68.77 5.19
C ARG A 204 -27.56 -68.88 5.17
N MET A 205 -28.25 -68.00 4.45
CA MET A 205 -29.70 -68.09 4.29
C MET A 205 -30.11 -69.39 3.60
N GLU A 206 -29.37 -69.79 2.56
CA GLU A 206 -29.64 -71.00 1.82
C GLU A 206 -29.42 -72.26 2.69
N GLU A 207 -28.38 -72.26 3.53
CA GLU A 207 -28.16 -73.32 4.54
C GLU A 207 -29.30 -73.36 5.58
N MET A 208 -29.72 -72.20 6.10
CA MET A 208 -30.84 -72.14 7.05
C MET A 208 -32.14 -72.59 6.40
N LYS A 209 -32.37 -72.25 5.13
CA LYS A 209 -33.54 -72.68 4.36
C LYS A 209 -33.57 -74.21 4.25
N SER A 210 -32.46 -74.86 3.90
CA SER A 210 -32.37 -76.31 3.85
C SER A 210 -32.67 -76.96 5.21
N LYS A 211 -32.16 -76.38 6.31
CA LYS A 211 -32.46 -76.86 7.67
C LYS A 211 -33.93 -76.70 8.05
N ILE A 212 -34.57 -75.61 7.62
CA ILE A 212 -36.00 -75.40 7.83
C ILE A 212 -36.80 -76.45 7.05
N GLU A 213 -36.46 -76.70 5.78
CA GLU A 213 -37.09 -77.75 4.98
C GLU A 213 -36.95 -79.13 5.64
N GLU A 214 -35.77 -79.49 6.14
CA GLU A 214 -35.57 -80.72 6.92
C GLU A 214 -36.49 -80.76 8.15
N LEU A 215 -36.51 -79.70 8.97
CA LEU A 215 -37.37 -79.63 10.15
C LEU A 215 -38.86 -79.73 9.78
N GLU A 216 -39.30 -79.09 8.70
CA GLU A 216 -40.67 -79.20 8.20
C GLU A 216 -41.03 -80.65 7.84
N THR A 217 -40.14 -81.39 7.18
CA THR A 217 -40.39 -82.82 6.91
C THR A 217 -40.48 -83.65 8.19
N THR A 218 -39.64 -83.37 9.19
CA THR A 218 -39.71 -84.07 10.49
C THR A 218 -40.99 -83.74 11.25
N LEU A 219 -41.45 -82.49 11.17
CA LEU A 219 -42.70 -82.04 11.78
C LEU A 219 -43.90 -82.72 11.12
N GLN A 220 -43.95 -82.77 9.78
CA GLN A 220 -44.99 -83.49 9.04
C GLN A 220 -45.03 -84.98 9.41
N ASN A 221 -43.87 -85.63 9.55
CA ASN A 221 -43.79 -87.01 10.03
C ASN A 221 -44.32 -87.15 11.47
N GLY A 222 -44.00 -86.20 12.35
CA GLY A 222 -44.54 -86.12 13.71
C GLY A 222 -46.06 -85.99 13.72
N GLU A 223 -46.62 -85.11 12.89
CA GLU A 223 -48.07 -84.93 12.75
C GLU A 223 -48.77 -86.21 12.29
N VAL A 224 -48.22 -86.93 11.31
CA VAL A 224 -48.77 -88.22 10.85
C VAL A 224 -48.77 -89.24 12.00
N ARG A 225 -47.69 -89.29 12.79
CA ARG A 225 -47.59 -90.20 13.95
C ARG A 225 -48.59 -89.84 15.05
N ILE A 226 -48.80 -88.56 15.32
CA ILE A 226 -49.81 -88.08 16.28
C ILE A 226 -51.21 -88.49 15.81
N LYS A 227 -51.57 -88.20 14.55
CA LYS A 227 -52.87 -88.60 13.96
C LYS A 227 -53.11 -90.11 14.07
N TYR A 228 -52.09 -90.92 13.80
CA TYR A 228 -52.16 -92.37 13.97
C TYR A 228 -52.43 -92.79 15.42
N LEU A 229 -51.70 -92.21 16.38
CA LEU A 229 -51.87 -92.51 17.81
C LEU A 229 -53.24 -92.06 18.33
N GLU A 230 -53.74 -90.91 17.90
CA GLU A 230 -55.09 -90.43 18.22
C GLU A 230 -56.17 -91.40 17.71
N ALA A 231 -56.06 -91.86 16.46
CA ALA A 231 -56.97 -92.85 15.90
C ALA A 231 -56.92 -94.19 16.66
N ASN A 232 -55.73 -94.63 17.07
CA ASN A 232 -55.56 -95.84 17.87
C ASN A 232 -56.15 -95.69 19.29
N LYS A 233 -55.89 -94.58 19.97
CA LYS A 233 -56.49 -94.26 21.28
C LYS A 233 -58.01 -94.27 21.20
N GLY A 234 -58.57 -93.71 20.12
CA GLY A 234 -60.01 -93.77 19.84
C GLY A 234 -60.56 -95.19 19.73
N ARG A 235 -59.85 -96.12 19.08
CA ARG A 235 -60.23 -97.55 19.01
C ARG A 235 -60.15 -98.23 20.38
N GLN A 236 -59.04 -98.05 21.09
CA GLN A 236 -58.85 -98.65 22.42
C GLN A 236 -59.93 -98.17 23.40
N ASN A 237 -60.31 -96.89 23.35
CA ASN A 237 -61.36 -96.36 24.20
C ASN A 237 -62.73 -97.02 23.92
N LYS A 238 -63.04 -97.29 22.65
CA LYS A 238 -64.25 -98.06 22.28
C LYS A 238 -64.20 -99.49 22.81
N GLN A 239 -63.06 -100.16 22.71
CA GLN A 239 -62.88 -101.52 23.22
C GLN A 239 -62.99 -101.55 24.76
N LEU A 240 -62.44 -100.54 25.44
CA LEU A 240 -62.55 -100.38 26.88
C LEU A 240 -64.02 -100.20 27.28
N HIS A 241 -64.78 -99.36 26.57
CA HIS A 241 -66.23 -99.23 26.80
C HIS A 241 -67.00 -100.55 26.61
N TYR A 242 -66.63 -101.36 25.61
CA TYR A 242 -67.23 -102.69 25.43
C TYR A 242 -66.98 -103.60 26.64
N PHE A 243 -65.72 -103.70 27.09
CA PHE A 243 -65.39 -104.51 28.27
C PHE A 243 -66.01 -103.96 29.55
N GLN A 244 -66.06 -102.64 29.73
CA GLN A 244 -66.77 -102.02 30.86
C GLN A 244 -68.25 -102.40 30.88
N ASN A 245 -68.92 -102.40 29.72
CA ASN A 245 -70.31 -102.82 29.64
C ASN A 245 -70.47 -104.31 29.96
N GLN A 246 -69.51 -105.15 29.53
CA GLN A 246 -69.50 -106.58 29.86
C GLN A 246 -69.32 -106.82 31.36
N VAL A 247 -68.37 -106.12 31.99
CA VAL A 247 -68.16 -106.18 33.45
C VAL A 247 -69.42 -105.72 34.18
N ARG A 248 -70.01 -104.59 33.80
CA ARG A 248 -71.26 -104.09 34.40
C ARG A 248 -72.41 -105.09 34.28
N ASN A 249 -72.48 -105.85 33.18
CA ASN A 249 -73.48 -106.90 33.00
C ASN A 249 -73.23 -108.10 33.93
N ILE A 250 -71.98 -108.55 34.05
CA ILE A 250 -71.60 -109.62 34.99
C ILE A 250 -71.85 -109.18 36.43
N ASP A 251 -71.51 -107.94 36.79
CA ASP A 251 -71.77 -107.37 38.12
C ASP A 251 -73.27 -107.36 38.43
N HIS A 252 -74.12 -107.05 37.43
CA HIS A 252 -75.57 -107.12 37.58
C HIS A 252 -76.06 -108.56 37.83
N ILE A 253 -75.61 -109.53 37.02
CA ILE A 253 -75.94 -110.96 37.18
C ILE A 253 -75.45 -111.50 38.53
N MET A 254 -74.22 -111.16 38.92
CA MET A 254 -73.67 -111.56 40.21
C MET A 254 -74.44 -110.92 41.36
N GLY A 255 -74.85 -109.66 41.22
CA GLY A 255 -75.73 -108.98 42.16
C GLY A 255 -77.06 -109.70 42.37
N GLU A 256 -77.72 -110.13 41.29
CA GLU A 256 -78.95 -110.94 41.35
C GLU A 256 -78.70 -112.30 42.01
N ALA A 257 -77.63 -113.00 41.65
CA ALA A 257 -77.28 -114.28 42.26
C ALA A 257 -77.03 -114.14 43.77
N VAL A 258 -76.37 -113.06 44.21
CA VAL A 258 -76.16 -112.76 45.64
C VAL A 258 -77.49 -112.50 46.35
N VAL A 259 -78.43 -111.79 45.71
CA VAL A 259 -79.79 -111.59 46.25
C VAL A 259 -80.51 -112.94 46.40
N HIS A 260 -80.49 -113.80 45.38
CA HIS A 260 -81.09 -115.14 45.47
C HIS A 260 -80.42 -116.02 46.53
N ILE A 261 -79.10 -115.98 46.68
CA ILE A 261 -78.40 -116.69 47.76
C ILE A 261 -78.86 -116.19 49.12
N ARG A 262 -79.07 -114.88 49.30
CA ARG A 262 -79.64 -114.33 50.54
C ARG A 262 -81.07 -114.81 50.76
N GLU A 263 -81.92 -114.78 49.75
CA GLU A 263 -83.30 -115.29 49.85
C GLU A 263 -83.33 -116.77 50.27
N VAL A 264 -82.49 -117.60 49.65
CA VAL A 264 -82.35 -119.03 50.01
C VAL A 264 -81.81 -119.18 51.42
N ALA A 265 -80.81 -118.40 51.81
CA ALA A 265 -80.26 -118.44 53.17
C ALA A 265 -81.32 -118.02 54.21
N ASP A 266 -82.11 -116.98 53.94
CA ASP A 266 -83.21 -116.53 54.79
C ASP A 266 -84.32 -117.59 54.88
N HIS A 267 -84.62 -118.29 53.79
CA HIS A 267 -85.54 -119.43 53.79
C HIS A 267 -85.01 -120.58 54.64
N LEU A 268 -83.73 -120.94 54.50
CA LEU A 268 -83.09 -121.97 55.34
C LEU A 268 -83.05 -121.57 56.82
N GLN A 269 -82.79 -120.29 57.12
CA GLN A 269 -82.86 -119.74 58.47
C GLN A 269 -84.27 -119.90 59.06
N THR A 270 -85.30 -119.60 58.26
CA THR A 270 -86.71 -119.76 58.67
C THR A 270 -87.05 -121.23 58.93
N LEU A 271 -86.60 -122.13 58.07
CA LEU A 271 -86.80 -123.59 58.21
C LEU A 271 -86.07 -124.14 59.45
N ALA A 272 -84.88 -123.65 59.76
CA ALA A 272 -84.14 -124.00 60.97
C ALA A 272 -84.91 -123.56 62.24
N VAL A 273 -85.44 -122.34 62.27
CA VAL A 273 -86.29 -121.86 63.38
C VAL A 273 -87.55 -122.72 63.54
N GLN A 274 -88.17 -123.15 62.43
CA GLN A 274 -89.31 -124.08 62.47
C GLN A 274 -88.91 -125.46 63.03
N ALA A 275 -87.75 -125.97 62.65
CA ALA A 275 -87.22 -127.24 63.18
C ALA A 275 -86.93 -127.15 64.69
N ASP A 276 -86.32 -126.05 65.15
CA ASP A 276 -86.09 -125.81 66.58
C ASP A 276 -87.41 -125.71 67.36
N THR A 277 -88.44 -125.06 66.79
CA THR A 277 -89.77 -124.97 67.40
C THR A 277 -90.45 -126.33 67.52
N LEU A 278 -90.31 -127.19 66.50
CA LEU A 278 -90.80 -128.57 66.52
C LEU A 278 -90.03 -129.45 67.51
N SER A 279 -88.72 -129.23 67.66
CA SER A 279 -87.88 -129.93 68.65
C SER A 279 -88.35 -129.66 70.08
N VAL A 280 -88.62 -128.40 70.42
CA VAL A 280 -89.15 -128.00 71.75
C VAL A 280 -90.54 -128.59 72.00
N LYS A 281 -91.37 -128.70 70.96
CA LYS A 281 -92.70 -129.31 71.07
C LYS A 281 -92.64 -130.80 71.41
N TYR A 282 -91.69 -131.53 70.82
CA TYR A 282 -91.52 -132.96 71.05
C TYR A 282 -90.93 -133.29 72.43
N GLU A 283 -90.09 -132.41 72.99
CA GLU A 283 -89.65 -132.57 74.39
C GLU A 283 -90.81 -132.41 75.38
N LEU A 284 -91.72 -131.45 75.16
CA LEU A 284 -92.88 -131.22 76.05
C LEU A 284 -93.97 -132.31 75.97
N GLU A 285 -94.15 -132.97 74.82
CA GLU A 285 -95.08 -134.12 74.69
C GLU A 285 -94.51 -135.42 75.28
N SER A 286 -93.18 -135.58 75.34
CA SER A 286 -92.52 -136.76 75.92
C SER A 286 -92.70 -136.86 77.44
N ASP A 287 -92.74 -135.73 78.15
CA ASP A 287 -92.91 -135.73 79.61
C ASP A 287 -94.32 -136.15 80.05
N GLN A 288 -95.37 -135.86 79.25
CA GLN A 288 -96.73 -136.37 79.48
C GLN A 288 -96.88 -137.86 79.16
N GLY A 289 -96.05 -138.42 78.27
CA GLY A 289 -96.03 -139.85 77.94
C GLY A 289 -95.46 -140.74 79.05
N GLN A 290 -94.47 -140.24 79.82
CA GLN A 290 -93.88 -141.00 80.94
C GLN A 290 -94.78 -141.08 82.18
N GLU A 291 -95.67 -140.10 82.40
CA GLU A 291 -96.60 -140.08 83.53
C GLU A 291 -97.74 -141.11 83.37
N LEU A 292 -98.25 -141.30 82.15
CA LEU A 292 -99.31 -142.26 81.82
C LEU A 292 -98.83 -143.73 81.85
N ALA A 293 -97.57 -143.99 81.52
CA ALA A 293 -96.98 -145.33 81.61
C ALA A 293 -96.81 -145.83 83.07
N SER A 294 -96.72 -144.92 84.04
CA SER A 294 -96.61 -145.26 85.47
C SER A 294 -97.95 -145.66 86.10
N LEU A 295 -99.09 -145.16 85.58
CA LEU A 295 -100.43 -145.50 86.08
C LEU A 295 -100.94 -146.86 85.56
N LEU A 296 -100.57 -147.25 84.35
CA LEU A 296 -100.97 -148.54 83.74
C LEU A 296 -100.26 -149.77 84.35
N LYS A 297 -99.15 -149.58 85.08
CA LYS A 297 -98.46 -150.66 85.81
C LYS A 297 -99.07 -151.00 87.18
N LYS A 298 -100.08 -150.25 87.64
CA LYS A 298 -100.66 -150.34 89.00
C LYS A 298 -102.03 -151.05 89.09
N ILE A 299 -102.56 -151.58 87.99
CA ILE A 299 -103.80 -152.38 87.99
C ILE A 299 -103.47 -153.80 87.51
N LYS A 300 -103.21 -154.67 88.48
CA LYS A 300 -103.24 -156.13 88.39
C LYS A 300 -104.14 -156.62 89.51
#